data_AF-A0A816IB16-F1
#
_entry.id   AF-A0A816IB16-F1
#
_cell.length_a   1.000
_cell.length_b   1.000
_cell.length_c   1.000
_cell.angle_alpha   90.00
_cell.angle_beta   90.00
_cell.angle_gamma   90.00
#
_symmetry.space_group_name_H-M   'P 1'
#
loop_
_entity.id
_entity.type
_entity.pdbx_description
1 polymer ?
#
loop_
_entity_poly.entity_id
_entity_poly.type
_entity_poly.pdbx_seq_one_letter_code
_entity_poly.pdbx_strand_id
1 'polypeptide(L)'
;MDGQNSIIIVGGANMRGWTEKMSDDELEIVRNTGGDVKRAVVPVILDVGGTDTLIPNELLNSVDVLSSNETELSLLTEKHTETFEQFSQAVTISKHVNVSKGSFMRFSST
;
A
#
# COMPACT_ATOMS: atom_id res chain seq x y z
N MET A 1 13.27 -31.75 0.61
CA MET A 1 13.36 -30.54 -0.23
C MET A 1 12.37 -29.56 0.33
N ASP A 2 12.88 -28.41 0.76
CA ASP A 2 12.27 -27.57 1.79
C ASP A 2 11.49 -26.41 1.15
N GLY A 3 11.38 -26.41 -0.19
CA GLY A 3 10.54 -25.48 -0.96
C GLY A 3 10.95 -24.01 -0.85
N GLN A 4 12.15 -23.70 -0.34
CA GLN A 4 12.58 -22.33 -0.12
C GLN A 4 13.00 -21.66 -1.44
N ASN A 5 12.46 -20.46 -1.67
CA ASN A 5 12.85 -19.58 -2.77
C ASN A 5 13.76 -18.46 -2.25
N SER A 6 14.89 -18.26 -2.92
CA SER A 6 15.75 -17.10 -2.71
C SER A 6 15.60 -16.16 -3.90
N ILE A 7 15.19 -14.91 -3.64
CA ILE A 7 14.98 -13.89 -4.66
C ILE A 7 15.99 -12.76 -4.44
N ILE A 8 16.64 -12.31 -5.51
CA ILE A 8 17.51 -11.12 -5.50
C ILE A 8 16.81 -10.03 -6.30
N ILE A 9 16.50 -8.90 -5.66
CA ILE A 9 15.85 -7.75 -6.31
C ILE A 9 16.92 -6.70 -6.67
N VAL A 10 17.01 -6.36 -7.96
CA VAL A 10 17.82 -5.25 -8.45
C VAL A 10 16.88 -4.12 -8.88
N GLY A 11 16.85 -3.03 -8.13
CA GLY A 11 15.90 -1.93 -8.36
C GLY A 11 16.03 -1.23 -9.72
N GLY A 12 17.25 -1.10 -10.26
CA GLY A 12 17.48 -0.52 -11.60
C GLY A 12 16.81 0.84 -11.81
N ALA A 13 16.19 1.02 -12.98
CA ALA A 13 15.45 2.23 -13.33
C ALA A 13 14.22 2.48 -12.42
N ASN A 14 13.63 1.44 -11.83
CA ASN A 14 12.46 1.59 -10.96
C ASN A 14 12.77 2.37 -9.67
N MET A 15 14.03 2.36 -9.21
CA MET A 15 14.46 3.12 -8.02
C MET A 15 15.30 4.36 -8.35
N ARG A 16 15.89 4.43 -9.55
CA ARG A 16 16.87 5.48 -9.90
C ARG A 16 16.56 6.26 -11.18
N GLY A 17 15.55 5.83 -11.95
CA GLY A 17 15.16 6.45 -13.22
C GLY A 17 14.16 7.58 -13.08
N TRP A 18 13.62 7.81 -11.87
CA TRP A 18 12.66 8.87 -11.60
C TRP A 18 13.33 10.22 -11.41
N THR A 19 12.70 11.27 -11.94
CA THR A 19 13.05 12.66 -11.64
C THR A 19 12.66 13.01 -10.19
N GLU A 20 13.31 14.03 -9.62
CA GLU A 20 12.97 14.52 -8.27
C GLU A 20 11.53 15.04 -8.17
N LYS A 21 11.02 15.59 -9.28
CA LYS A 21 9.64 16.03 -9.45
C LYS A 21 9.11 15.53 -10.79
N MET A 22 7.92 14.93 -10.77
CA MET A 22 7.17 14.66 -11.98
C MET A 22 6.76 15.97 -12.64
N SER A 23 6.83 16.03 -13.97
CA SER A 23 6.35 17.17 -14.74
C SER A 23 4.81 17.22 -14.74
N ASP A 24 4.25 18.40 -15.00
CA ASP A 24 2.79 18.55 -15.07
C ASP A 24 2.18 17.71 -16.21
N ASP A 25 2.90 17.53 -17.33
CA ASP A 25 2.49 16.70 -18.47
C ASP A 25 2.38 15.21 -18.06
N GLU A 26 3.32 14.71 -17.26
CA GLU A 26 3.28 13.33 -16.73
C GLU A 26 2.13 13.14 -15.72
N LEU A 27 1.89 14.16 -14.89
CA LEU A 27 0.78 14.16 -13.95
C LEU A 27 -0.57 14.32 -14.64
N GLU A 28 -0.63 14.89 -15.85
CA GLU A 28 -1.86 15.10 -16.59
C GLU A 28 -2.58 13.78 -16.87
N ILE A 29 -1.86 12.70 -17.16
CA ILE A 29 -2.46 11.38 -17.38
C ILE A 29 -3.17 10.88 -16.11
N VAL A 30 -2.53 11.04 -14.95
CA VAL A 30 -3.11 10.69 -13.64
C VAL A 30 -4.26 11.63 -13.28
N ARG A 31 -4.18 12.91 -13.70
CA ARG A 31 -5.25 13.90 -13.51
C ARG A 31 -6.44 13.67 -14.43
N ASN A 32 -6.23 13.17 -15.64
CA ASN A 32 -7.28 12.89 -16.62
C ASN A 32 -7.99 11.56 -16.33
N THR A 33 -7.36 10.67 -15.56
CA THR A 33 -8.09 9.63 -14.81
C THR A 33 -8.88 10.18 -13.62
N GLY A 34 -8.97 11.51 -13.46
CA GLY A 34 -9.45 12.26 -12.30
C GLY A 34 -8.37 12.29 -11.21
N GLY A 35 -7.52 13.30 -10.99
CA GLY A 35 -7.68 14.73 -11.20
C GLY A 35 -7.40 15.47 -9.89
N ASP A 36 -6.19 15.33 -9.35
CA ASP A 36 -5.79 15.42 -7.93
C ASP A 36 -6.22 14.19 -7.12
N VAL A 37 -5.25 13.38 -6.72
CA VAL A 37 -5.42 12.20 -5.82
C VAL A 37 -6.18 12.57 -4.53
N LYS A 38 -6.19 13.85 -4.15
CA LYS A 38 -6.92 14.38 -2.97
C LYS A 38 -8.33 14.92 -3.25
N ARG A 39 -8.75 15.07 -4.52
CA ARG A 39 -10.04 15.71 -4.87
C ARG A 39 -10.81 15.06 -6.01
N ALA A 40 -10.23 14.09 -6.71
CA ALA A 40 -10.95 13.38 -7.75
C ALA A 40 -11.76 12.21 -7.19
N VAL A 41 -12.85 11.89 -7.90
CA VAL A 41 -13.85 10.88 -7.56
C VAL A 41 -13.31 9.45 -7.78
N VAL A 42 -12.00 9.29 -8.01
CA VAL A 42 -11.38 8.01 -8.40
C VAL A 42 -10.58 7.44 -7.23
N PRO A 43 -10.92 6.22 -6.78
CA PRO A 43 -10.27 5.61 -5.63
C PRO A 43 -8.83 5.21 -5.94
N VAL A 44 -7.93 5.50 -5.02
CA VAL A 44 -6.51 5.17 -5.11
C VAL A 44 -6.24 3.96 -4.24
N ILE A 45 -5.78 2.89 -4.88
CA ILE A 45 -5.43 1.63 -4.24
C ILE A 45 -3.91 1.50 -4.24
N LEU A 46 -3.32 1.37 -3.06
CA LEU A 46 -1.89 1.09 -2.90
C LEU A 46 -1.68 -0.38 -2.59
N ASP A 47 -0.90 -1.05 -3.43
CA ASP A 47 -0.33 -2.37 -3.12
C ASP A 47 0.87 -2.19 -2.19
N VAL A 48 0.85 -2.89 -1.05
CA VAL A 48 1.89 -2.78 0.00
C VAL A 48 3.10 -3.67 -0.31
N GLY A 49 2.98 -4.55 -1.30
CA GLY A 49 4.08 -5.39 -1.75
C GLY A 49 5.29 -4.60 -2.26
N GLY A 50 6.50 -5.10 -1.99
CA GLY A 50 7.74 -4.52 -2.48
C GLY A 50 8.83 -4.47 -1.42
N THR A 51 9.09 -3.29 -0.87
CA THR A 51 10.17 -3.08 0.12
C THR A 51 9.64 -3.24 1.54
N ASP A 52 10.39 -3.92 2.41
CA ASP A 52 10.10 -4.04 3.86
C ASP A 52 10.41 -2.73 4.62
N THR A 53 10.01 -1.58 4.07
CA THR A 53 10.23 -0.26 4.67
C THR A 53 8.92 0.35 5.13
N LEU A 54 8.98 1.19 6.17
CA LEU A 54 7.80 1.88 6.67
C LEU A 54 7.26 2.84 5.60
N ILE A 55 5.96 2.70 5.30
CA ILE A 55 5.27 3.58 4.36
C ILE A 55 5.12 4.97 5.01
N PRO A 56 5.55 6.06 4.37
CA PRO A 56 5.38 7.40 4.92
C PRO A 56 3.91 7.77 5.14
N ASN A 57 3.59 8.38 6.29
CA ASN A 57 2.23 8.79 6.64
C ASN A 57 1.60 9.74 5.60
N GLU A 58 2.39 10.55 4.90
CA GLU A 58 1.89 11.43 3.84
C GLU A 58 1.29 10.66 2.66
N LEU A 59 1.86 9.50 2.33
CA LEU A 59 1.35 8.60 1.31
C LEU A 59 0.09 7.88 1.81
N LEU A 60 0.11 7.38 3.05
CA LEU A 60 -1.06 6.73 3.65
C LEU A 60 -2.28 7.65 3.66
N ASN A 61 -2.12 8.91 4.06
CA ASN A 61 -3.17 9.93 4.07
C ASN A 61 -3.71 10.32 2.68
N SER A 62 -3.07 9.85 1.60
CA SER A 62 -3.45 10.15 0.22
C SER A 62 -4.02 8.92 -0.51
N VAL A 63 -4.24 7.81 0.20
CA VAL A 63 -4.70 6.52 -0.36
C VAL A 63 -6.04 6.12 0.25
N ASP A 64 -6.98 5.69 -0.59
CA ASP A 64 -8.33 5.26 -0.16
C ASP A 64 -8.34 3.80 0.33
N VAL A 65 -7.55 2.93 -0.31
CA VAL A 65 -7.50 1.49 0.00
C VAL A 65 -6.05 1.00 0.04
N LEU A 66 -5.70 0.34 1.14
CA LEU A 66 -4.45 -0.42 1.25
C LEU A 66 -4.72 -1.89 0.93
N SER A 67 -3.99 -2.43 -0.04
CA SER A 67 -3.98 -3.84 -0.39
C SER A 67 -2.72 -4.47 0.17
N SER A 68 -2.82 -5.11 1.34
CA SER A 68 -1.73 -5.82 2.01
C SER A 68 -2.07 -7.28 2.22
N ASN A 69 -1.10 -8.17 2.06
CA ASN A 69 -1.19 -9.54 2.57
C ASN A 69 -0.93 -9.61 4.09
N GLU A 70 -0.93 -10.81 4.66
CA GLU A 70 -0.76 -11.04 6.09
C GLU A 70 0.59 -10.53 6.63
N THR A 71 1.68 -10.84 5.93
CA THR A 71 3.05 -10.42 6.32
C THR A 71 3.21 -8.91 6.25
N GLU A 72 2.72 -8.29 5.18
CA GLU A 72 2.76 -6.84 4.97
C GLU A 72 1.95 -6.08 6.02
N LEU A 73 0.76 -6.59 6.38
CA LEU A 73 -0.08 -5.99 7.42
C LEU A 73 0.60 -6.08 8.80
N SER A 74 1.27 -7.20 9.08
CA SER A 74 2.03 -7.40 10.31
C SER A 74 3.18 -6.41 10.42
N LEU A 75 3.94 -6.20 9.34
CA LEU A 75 5.02 -5.22 9.28
C LEU A 75 4.50 -3.78 9.42
N LEU A 76 3.39 -3.45 8.74
CA LEU A 76 2.80 -2.11 8.79
C LEU A 76 2.27 -1.73 10.18
N THR A 77 1.80 -2.72 10.95
CA THR A 77 1.11 -2.49 12.23
C THR A 77 1.92 -2.93 13.45
N GLU A 78 3.05 -3.59 13.22
CA GLU A 78 3.86 -4.28 14.23
C GLU A 78 3.04 -5.25 15.09
N LYS A 79 2.02 -5.89 14.50
CA LYS A 79 1.14 -6.86 15.15
C LYS A 79 1.22 -8.21 14.46
N HIS A 80 1.19 -9.28 15.23
CA HIS A 80 0.86 -10.60 14.69
C HIS A 80 -0.50 -10.53 13.98
N THR A 81 -0.71 -11.41 13.00
CA THR A 81 -1.92 -11.43 12.14
C THR A 81 -2.50 -12.85 11.98
N GLU A 82 -1.96 -13.81 12.74
CA GLU A 82 -2.27 -15.25 12.62
C GLU A 82 -3.70 -15.60 13.09
N THR A 83 -4.27 -14.77 13.98
CA THR A 83 -5.66 -14.95 14.47
C THR A 83 -6.57 -13.84 13.96
N PHE A 84 -7.88 -14.12 13.91
CA PHE A 84 -8.88 -13.12 13.49
C PHE A 84 -8.89 -11.87 14.39
N GLU A 85 -8.68 -12.03 15.69
CA GLU A 85 -8.64 -10.92 16.63
C GLU A 85 -7.42 -10.02 16.38
N GLN A 86 -6.25 -10.62 16.25
CA GLN A 86 -5.00 -9.95 15.89
C GLN A 86 -5.11 -9.22 14.55
N PHE A 87 -5.67 -9.89 13.54
CA PHE A 87 -5.97 -9.29 12.24
C PHE A 87 -6.91 -8.08 12.37
N SER A 88 -7.99 -8.20 13.16
CA SER A 88 -8.93 -7.10 13.41
C SER A 88 -8.26 -5.92 14.11
N GLN A 89 -7.36 -6.18 15.07
CA GLN A 89 -6.57 -5.15 15.74
C GLN A 89 -5.59 -4.46 14.78
N ALA A 90 -4.87 -5.21 13.95
CA ALA A 90 -3.98 -4.69 12.93
C ALA A 90 -4.73 -3.79 11.93
N VAL A 91 -5.87 -4.24 11.42
CA VAL A 91 -6.75 -3.43 10.55
C VAL A 91 -7.22 -2.15 11.25
N THR A 92 -7.52 -2.22 12.55
CA THR A 92 -7.95 -1.05 13.33
C THR A 92 -6.83 -0.02 13.48
N ILE A 93 -5.59 -0.47 13.69
CA ILE A 93 -4.41 0.40 13.74
C ILE A 93 -4.19 1.05 12.38
N SER A 94 -4.23 0.28 11.30
CA SER A 94 -4.12 0.80 9.93
C SER A 94 -5.17 1.88 9.63
N LYS A 95 -6.42 1.70 10.08
CA LYS A 95 -7.50 2.70 10.00
C LYS A 95 -7.29 3.93 10.88
N HIS A 96 -6.58 3.83 12.01
CA HIS A 96 -6.25 5.00 12.85
C HIS A 96 -5.12 5.82 12.25
N VAL A 97 -4.20 5.18 11.53
CA VAL A 97 -3.18 5.89 10.73
C VAL A 97 -3.81 6.54 9.48
N ASN A 98 -4.94 6.01 9.00
CA ASN A 98 -5.65 6.48 7.80
C ASN A 98 -7.11 6.91 8.08
N VAL A 99 -7.34 8.17 8.47
CA VAL A 99 -8.70 8.63 8.82
C VAL A 99 -9.52 8.95 7.58
N SER A 100 -10.38 8.00 7.21
CA SER A 100 -11.77 8.13 6.68
C SER A 100 -12.01 7.31 5.41
N LYS A 101 -12.80 6.23 5.56
CA LYS A 101 -13.45 5.42 4.51
C LYS A 101 -12.54 4.47 3.72
N GLY A 102 -12.38 3.25 4.22
CA GLY A 102 -11.87 2.13 3.41
C GLY A 102 -12.38 0.79 3.95
N SER A 103 -13.23 0.12 3.16
CA SER A 103 -13.64 -1.28 3.40
C SER A 103 -12.44 -2.20 3.20
N PHE A 104 -12.18 -3.07 4.16
CA PHE A 104 -11.15 -4.11 4.04
C PHE A 104 -11.78 -5.33 3.36
N MET A 105 -11.33 -5.68 2.16
CA MET A 105 -11.74 -6.93 1.50
C MET A 105 -10.78 -8.05 1.87
N ARG A 106 -11.27 -9.03 2.63
CA ARG A 106 -10.56 -10.30 2.86
C ARG A 106 -10.99 -11.27 1.76
N PHE A 107 -10.09 -11.60 0.83
CA PHE A 107 -10.30 -12.73 -0.05
C PHE A 107 -10.10 -14.01 0.77
N SER A 108 -11.19 -14.73 1.05
CA SER A 108 -11.11 -16.07 1.64
C SER A 108 -10.83 -17.08 0.53
N SER A 109 -9.62 -17.66 0.52
CA SER A 109 -9.34 -18.86 -0.25
C SER A 109 -10.09 -20.03 0.41
N THR A 110 -11.06 -20.63 -0.30
CA THR A 110 -11.64 -21.94 0.03
C THR A 110 -10.68 -23.07 -0.29
#